data_AF-A0A542G6C4-F1
#
_entry.id   AF-A0A542G6C4-F1
#
_cell.length_a   1.000
_cell.length_b   1.000
_cell.length_c   1.000
_cell.angle_alpha   90.00
_cell.angle_beta   90.00
_cell.angle_gamma   90.00
#
_symmetry.space_group_name_H-M   'P 1'
#
loop_
_entity.id
_entity.type
_entity.pdbx_description
1 polymer ?
#
loop_
_entity_poly.entity_id
_entity_poly.type
_entity_poly.pdbx_seq_one_letter_code
_entity_poly.pdbx_strand_id
1 'polypeptide(L)'
;MPDALFTSSSEPRHDHCVIGVDYGTLSGRAVVVRVRDGKELGSAVHEYPHAVVTGSLPKDVAGDDGARLPGEWALQVPNDYRDVLRNAVPAAVADAGIDPAAVVGIATDFTACTMVPVKADGTPLNELPGYANRPHAYVKLWRHHAAQGQADRINRLAAERGEDWLPRYGGLISSEWEFAKGLQLLEEDPDAYAEMDHWVEAADWIVWQLCGRYVRNACTAGYKGIYQDGRYPSEEFLSALNPDFKDFVSSKLEHTIGRLGDAAGTLTSEAAAWTGLPEGIAVAVGNVDAHVTAPAAKAVESGQLVAIMGTSTCHVMNGTELHEVPGMCGAVDGGIVPGLWGYEAGQSGVGDIFGWFTKYGVPPEYHQAAREAGMGIHEYLTGLASRQAIGEHGLIALDWHSGNRSVLVDHELSGIVVGQTLATRPEDTYRALLEATAFGTRTIVDAFRNAGVPVKEFIVAGGLLKNRLLMQIYADATGLQLSTIGSEQGPALGSAIHAAVAAGEYADIREAAAAMGAEPGEVYTPIPENVAAYDELFQEYKALHDYFGRGGNDVMHRLKAIQRRAARTVLPGTGAGSAAETAVEVSA
;
A
#
# COMPACT_ATOMS: atom_id res chain seq x y z
N MET A 1 -27.24 47.11 13.44
CA MET A 1 -27.60 46.44 12.17
C MET A 1 -27.99 45.02 12.55
N PRO A 2 -29.20 44.55 12.23
CA PRO A 2 -29.68 43.26 12.71
C PRO A 2 -29.23 42.13 11.79
N ASP A 3 -29.11 40.97 12.44
CA ASP A 3 -28.77 39.64 11.95
C ASP A 3 -29.44 39.26 10.63
N ALA A 4 -28.64 38.84 9.66
CA ALA A 4 -29.11 38.09 8.51
C ALA A 4 -29.18 36.61 8.91
N LEU A 5 -30.40 36.20 9.25
CA LEU A 5 -30.82 34.81 9.41
C LEU A 5 -30.41 33.99 8.18
N PHE A 6 -29.48 33.04 8.37
CA PHE A 6 -29.37 31.89 7.48
C PHE A 6 -30.68 31.11 7.57
N THR A 7 -31.50 31.22 6.54
CA THR A 7 -32.67 30.36 6.37
C THR A 7 -32.17 28.94 6.19
N SER A 8 -32.34 28.11 7.23
CA SER A 8 -32.16 26.66 7.13
C SER A 8 -33.23 26.14 6.16
N SER A 9 -32.82 25.78 4.94
CA SER A 9 -33.65 24.99 4.04
C SER A 9 -33.82 23.62 4.67
N SER A 10 -35.02 23.37 5.18
CA SER A 10 -35.45 22.11 5.78
C SER A 10 -35.77 21.08 4.69
N GLU A 11 -34.80 20.76 3.83
CA GLU A 11 -34.84 19.48 3.13
C GLU A 11 -34.35 18.40 4.11
N PRO A 12 -35.02 17.24 4.17
CA PRO A 12 -34.66 16.21 5.11
C PRO A 12 -33.22 15.74 4.81
N ARG A 13 -32.34 15.83 5.83
CA ARG A 13 -30.95 15.34 5.92
C ARG A 13 -30.75 13.84 5.61
N HIS A 14 -31.69 13.18 4.93
CA HIS A 14 -31.79 11.72 4.85
C HIS A 14 -31.40 11.10 3.50
N ASP A 15 -31.17 11.90 2.45
CA ASP A 15 -30.76 11.39 1.12
C ASP A 15 -29.49 12.05 0.56
N HIS A 16 -28.73 12.80 1.38
CA HIS A 16 -27.39 13.25 0.98
C HIS A 16 -26.49 12.05 0.64
N CYS A 17 -25.64 12.25 -0.37
CA CYS A 17 -24.66 11.30 -0.83
C CYS A 17 -23.25 11.88 -0.73
N VAL A 18 -22.27 11.01 -0.69
CA VAL A 18 -20.85 11.34 -0.73
C VAL A 18 -20.16 10.38 -1.70
N ILE A 19 -18.98 10.78 -2.18
CA ILE A 19 -18.20 9.98 -3.12
C ILE A 19 -16.87 9.60 -2.50
N GLY A 20 -16.56 8.31 -2.55
CA GLY A 20 -15.23 7.80 -2.26
C GLY A 20 -14.56 7.34 -3.55
N VAL A 21 -13.28 7.69 -3.72
CA VAL A 21 -12.48 7.27 -4.86
C VAL A 21 -11.25 6.52 -4.37
N ASP A 22 -11.16 5.23 -4.70
CA ASP A 22 -10.04 4.34 -4.40
C ASP A 22 -9.09 4.31 -5.60
N TYR A 23 -7.87 4.83 -5.40
CA TYR A 23 -6.79 4.76 -6.38
C TYR A 23 -5.87 3.58 -6.09
N GLY A 24 -6.19 2.46 -6.72
CA GLY A 24 -5.37 1.26 -6.72
C GLY A 24 -4.17 1.36 -7.67
N THR A 25 -3.47 0.23 -7.84
CA THR A 25 -2.25 0.15 -8.67
C THR A 25 -2.52 0.18 -10.18
N LEU A 26 -3.65 -0.36 -10.64
CA LEU A 26 -3.95 -0.53 -12.07
C LEU A 26 -5.14 0.30 -12.56
N SER A 27 -5.94 0.80 -11.63
CA SER A 27 -7.21 1.47 -11.90
C SER A 27 -7.59 2.34 -10.73
N GLY A 28 -8.44 3.34 -10.97
CA GLY A 28 -9.19 4.01 -9.92
C GLY A 28 -10.68 3.65 -9.95
N ARG A 29 -11.32 3.62 -8.79
CA ARG A 29 -12.74 3.28 -8.64
C ARG A 29 -13.47 4.35 -7.84
N ALA A 30 -14.59 4.82 -8.37
CA ALA A 30 -15.49 5.72 -7.65
C ALA A 30 -16.72 4.96 -7.15
N VAL A 31 -17.18 5.28 -5.94
CA VAL A 31 -18.41 4.74 -5.34
C VAL A 31 -19.24 5.88 -4.79
N VAL A 32 -20.52 5.90 -5.13
CA VAL A 32 -21.52 6.80 -4.56
C VAL A 32 -22.14 6.14 -3.34
N VAL A 33 -22.05 6.79 -2.19
CA VAL A 33 -22.49 6.23 -0.90
C VAL A 33 -23.51 7.16 -0.28
N ARG A 34 -24.64 6.60 0.17
CA ARG A 34 -25.63 7.36 0.92
C ARG A 34 -25.16 7.58 2.36
N VAL A 35 -25.22 8.84 2.81
CA VAL A 35 -24.70 9.25 4.12
C VAL A 35 -25.37 8.51 5.27
N ARG A 36 -26.70 8.42 5.30
CA ARG A 36 -27.43 7.95 6.50
C ARG A 36 -27.17 6.49 6.92
N ASP A 37 -26.72 5.64 6.00
CA ASP A 37 -26.64 4.19 6.21
C ASP A 37 -25.48 3.51 5.46
N GLY A 38 -24.60 4.29 4.82
CA GLY A 38 -23.44 3.75 4.11
C GLY A 38 -23.79 2.93 2.87
N LYS A 39 -25.04 2.97 2.39
CA LYS A 39 -25.44 2.17 1.24
C LYS A 39 -24.70 2.63 -0.01
N GLU A 40 -23.94 1.73 -0.61
CA GLU A 40 -23.35 1.90 -1.94
C GLU A 40 -24.47 1.90 -2.99
N LEU A 41 -24.65 3.03 -3.68
CA LEU A 41 -25.76 3.25 -4.63
C LEU A 41 -25.35 2.99 -6.07
N GLY A 42 -24.08 3.24 -6.41
CA GLY A 42 -23.53 3.02 -7.73
C GLY A 42 -22.01 3.10 -7.70
N SER A 43 -21.37 2.50 -8.69
CA SER A 43 -19.90 2.46 -8.77
C SER A 43 -19.41 2.42 -10.21
N ALA A 44 -18.18 2.86 -10.43
CA ALA A 44 -17.52 2.71 -11.71
C ALA A 44 -16.00 2.63 -11.54
N VAL A 45 -15.34 1.99 -12.51
CA VAL A 45 -13.89 1.81 -12.56
C VAL A 45 -13.35 2.45 -13.82
N HIS A 46 -12.20 3.09 -13.69
CA HIS A 46 -11.38 3.52 -14.82
C HIS A 46 -10.01 2.86 -14.70
N GLU A 47 -9.72 1.93 -15.62
CA GLU A 47 -8.40 1.34 -15.76
C GLU A 47 -7.41 2.40 -16.25
N TYR A 48 -6.23 2.47 -15.64
CA TYR A 48 -5.19 3.39 -16.06
C TYR A 48 -4.70 2.99 -17.46
N PRO A 49 -4.76 3.88 -18.46
CA PRO A 49 -4.30 3.59 -19.81
C PRO A 49 -2.84 3.09 -19.86
N HIS A 50 -1.99 3.60 -18.95
CA HIS A 50 -0.57 3.23 -18.89
C HIS A 50 -0.24 2.20 -17.80
N ALA A 51 -1.18 1.95 -16.87
CA ALA A 51 -1.05 1.02 -15.76
C ALA A 51 0.25 1.20 -14.95
N VAL A 52 1.10 0.16 -14.88
CA VAL A 52 2.42 0.21 -14.23
C VAL A 52 3.50 0.25 -15.31
N VAL A 53 4.22 1.36 -15.37
CA VAL A 53 5.29 1.57 -16.35
C VAL A 53 6.57 0.88 -15.86
N THR A 54 6.85 -0.29 -16.43
CA THR A 54 8.04 -1.12 -16.16
C THR A 54 8.70 -1.48 -17.50
N GLY A 55 9.90 -0.94 -17.77
CA GLY A 55 10.67 -1.24 -19.00
C GLY A 55 10.96 -0.04 -19.90
N SER A 56 9.97 0.76 -20.28
CA SER A 56 10.18 2.01 -21.02
C SER A 56 9.06 3.01 -20.81
N LEU A 57 9.36 4.31 -20.90
CA LEU A 57 8.35 5.36 -20.84
C LEU A 57 7.32 5.23 -21.99
N PRO A 58 6.03 5.52 -21.75
CA PRO A 58 4.99 5.41 -22.78
C PRO A 58 5.23 6.37 -23.95
N LYS A 59 5.04 5.88 -25.18
CA LYS A 59 5.38 6.64 -26.40
C LYS A 59 4.48 7.83 -26.66
N ASP A 60 3.21 7.73 -26.28
CA ASP A 60 2.22 8.77 -26.38
C ASP A 60 2.47 9.93 -25.40
N VAL A 61 3.27 9.70 -24.36
CA VAL A 61 3.72 10.73 -23.41
C VAL A 61 5.14 11.21 -23.73
N ALA A 62 6.09 10.28 -23.88
CA ALA A 62 7.53 10.57 -24.01
C ALA A 62 8.04 10.69 -25.45
N GLY A 63 7.21 10.38 -26.45
CA GLY A 63 7.58 10.28 -27.87
C GLY A 63 8.13 8.91 -28.28
N ASP A 64 8.48 8.76 -29.56
CA ASP A 64 8.88 7.48 -30.15
C ASP A 64 10.16 6.85 -29.54
N ASP A 65 11.01 7.69 -28.93
CA ASP A 65 12.29 7.33 -28.30
C ASP A 65 12.20 7.32 -26.75
N GLY A 66 11.10 6.81 -26.21
CA GLY A 66 10.87 6.69 -24.76
C GLY A 66 12.01 6.00 -24.03
N ALA A 67 12.54 6.65 -22.99
CA ALA A 67 13.68 6.16 -22.22
C ALA A 67 13.40 4.77 -21.62
N ARG A 68 14.40 3.89 -21.70
CA ARG A 68 14.34 2.58 -21.06
C ARG A 68 14.55 2.71 -19.56
N LEU A 69 13.77 1.95 -18.81
CA LEU A 69 13.82 1.89 -17.36
C LEU A 69 14.70 0.70 -16.94
N PRO A 70 15.65 0.90 -16.00
CA PRO A 70 16.37 -0.19 -15.37
C PRO A 70 15.44 -1.15 -14.61
N GLY A 71 15.98 -2.30 -14.18
CA GLY A 71 15.26 -3.21 -13.29
C GLY A 71 14.87 -2.53 -11.97
N GLU A 72 13.82 -3.03 -11.32
CA GLU A 72 13.27 -2.49 -10.06
C GLU A 72 12.61 -1.09 -10.14
N TRP A 73 12.54 -0.52 -11.34
CA TRP A 73 11.76 0.69 -11.60
C TRP A 73 10.29 0.36 -11.82
N ALA A 74 9.41 1.06 -11.11
CA ALA A 74 7.99 1.13 -11.38
C ALA A 74 7.53 2.59 -11.35
N LEU A 75 6.97 3.08 -12.45
CA LEU A 75 6.47 4.44 -12.58
C LEU A 75 4.99 4.45 -12.96
N GLN A 76 4.35 5.61 -12.81
CA GLN A 76 2.99 5.86 -13.32
C GLN A 76 2.88 7.24 -13.97
N VAL A 77 1.84 7.41 -14.78
CA VAL A 77 1.52 8.66 -15.47
C VAL A 77 0.46 9.41 -14.64
N PRO A 78 0.75 10.63 -14.13
CA PRO A 78 -0.19 11.34 -13.24
C PRO A 78 -1.53 11.69 -13.90
N ASN A 79 -1.56 11.88 -15.23
CA ASN A 79 -2.81 12.17 -15.93
C ASN A 79 -3.84 11.02 -15.82
N ASP A 80 -3.39 9.78 -15.67
CA ASP A 80 -4.29 8.63 -15.50
C ASP A 80 -5.16 8.81 -14.24
N TYR A 81 -4.64 9.47 -13.21
CA TYR A 81 -5.39 9.75 -11.99
C TYR A 81 -6.48 10.80 -12.22
N ARG A 82 -6.17 11.87 -12.98
CA ARG A 82 -7.20 12.86 -13.37
C ARG A 82 -8.25 12.24 -14.27
N ASP A 83 -7.89 11.26 -15.10
CA ASP A 83 -8.84 10.54 -15.95
C ASP A 83 -9.79 9.66 -15.13
N VAL A 84 -9.41 9.16 -13.95
CA VAL A 84 -10.37 8.55 -13.01
C VAL A 84 -11.44 9.55 -12.60
N LEU A 85 -11.06 10.77 -12.22
CA LEU A 85 -12.02 11.82 -11.86
C LEU A 85 -12.94 12.17 -13.03
N ARG A 86 -12.41 12.22 -14.26
CA ARG A 86 -13.15 12.55 -15.49
C ARG A 86 -14.10 11.44 -15.95
N ASN A 87 -13.81 10.19 -15.63
CA ASN A 87 -14.52 9.05 -16.19
C ASN A 87 -15.26 8.21 -15.15
N ALA A 88 -14.59 7.81 -14.06
CA ALA A 88 -15.19 6.95 -13.04
C ALA A 88 -16.21 7.70 -12.19
N VAL A 89 -15.93 8.95 -11.79
CA VAL A 89 -16.86 9.70 -10.93
C VAL A 89 -18.20 9.98 -11.62
N PRO A 90 -18.26 10.55 -12.84
CA PRO A 90 -19.53 10.73 -13.55
C PRO A 90 -20.25 9.41 -13.84
N ALA A 91 -19.51 8.35 -14.17
CA ALA A 91 -20.09 7.03 -14.43
C ALA A 91 -20.72 6.41 -13.17
N ALA A 92 -20.08 6.55 -12.00
CA ALA A 92 -20.62 6.06 -10.73
C ALA A 92 -21.89 6.82 -10.33
N VAL A 93 -21.94 8.13 -10.58
CA VAL A 93 -23.15 8.95 -10.36
C VAL A 93 -24.28 8.54 -11.30
N ALA A 94 -23.98 8.29 -12.57
CA ALA A 94 -24.96 7.81 -13.54
C ALA A 94 -25.50 6.41 -13.18
N ASP A 95 -24.62 5.50 -12.75
CA ASP A 95 -24.97 4.15 -12.28
C ASP A 95 -25.87 4.20 -11.02
N ALA A 96 -25.56 5.12 -10.09
CA ALA A 96 -26.36 5.35 -8.89
C ALA A 96 -27.75 5.94 -9.19
N GLY A 97 -27.93 6.59 -10.34
CA GLY A 97 -29.19 7.22 -10.74
C GLY A 97 -29.62 8.38 -9.84
N ILE A 98 -28.68 9.07 -9.20
CA ILE A 98 -28.92 10.22 -8.31
C ILE A 98 -28.78 11.56 -9.05
N ASP A 99 -29.37 12.62 -8.49
CA ASP A 99 -29.03 14.00 -8.86
C ASP A 99 -27.64 14.35 -8.27
N PRO A 100 -26.65 14.78 -9.07
CA PRO A 100 -25.35 15.24 -8.56
C PRO A 100 -25.47 16.30 -7.45
N ALA A 101 -26.54 17.11 -7.43
CA ALA A 101 -26.80 18.10 -6.39
C ALA A 101 -26.97 17.49 -4.98
N ALA A 102 -27.26 16.18 -4.88
CA ALA A 102 -27.33 15.47 -3.61
C ALA A 102 -25.96 15.12 -3.03
N VAL A 103 -24.88 15.26 -3.81
CA VAL A 103 -23.51 14.97 -3.34
C VAL A 103 -22.98 16.15 -2.54
N VAL A 104 -22.62 15.92 -1.27
CA VAL A 104 -22.16 16.97 -0.35
C VAL A 104 -20.65 16.94 -0.09
N GLY A 105 -19.97 15.87 -0.49
CA GLY A 105 -18.52 15.76 -0.34
C GLY A 105 -17.90 14.62 -1.14
N ILE A 106 -16.59 14.75 -1.35
CA ILE A 106 -15.74 13.75 -2.02
C ILE A 106 -14.45 13.54 -1.22
N ALA A 107 -13.97 12.30 -1.18
CA ALA A 107 -12.68 11.95 -0.61
C ALA A 107 -11.99 10.89 -1.48
N THR A 108 -10.68 10.82 -1.36
CA THR A 108 -9.86 9.88 -2.11
C THR A 108 -8.90 9.13 -1.19
N ASP A 109 -8.68 7.87 -1.48
CA ASP A 109 -7.59 7.07 -0.94
C ASP A 109 -6.64 6.64 -2.06
N PHE A 110 -5.41 6.30 -1.71
CA PHE A 110 -4.36 5.99 -2.68
C PHE A 110 -3.44 4.89 -2.17
N THR A 111 -2.78 4.18 -3.09
CA THR A 111 -1.63 3.33 -2.75
C THR A 111 -0.53 4.13 -2.05
N ALA A 112 0.04 3.60 -0.96
CA ALA A 112 0.93 4.34 -0.08
C ALA A 112 2.35 4.57 -0.64
N CYS A 113 2.85 5.81 -0.49
CA CYS A 113 4.15 6.27 -0.96
C CYS A 113 4.30 6.24 -2.49
N THR A 114 3.31 6.78 -3.18
CA THR A 114 3.32 7.00 -4.63
C THR A 114 3.66 8.46 -4.91
N MET A 115 4.96 8.75 -4.99
CA MET A 115 5.47 10.13 -4.94
C MET A 115 5.44 10.81 -6.31
N VAL A 116 5.08 12.09 -6.34
CA VAL A 116 4.98 12.93 -7.54
C VAL A 116 5.93 14.14 -7.40
N PRO A 117 6.93 14.31 -8.29
CA PRO A 117 7.69 15.55 -8.36
C PRO A 117 6.88 16.60 -9.12
N VAL A 118 6.60 17.74 -8.49
CA VAL A 118 5.75 18.79 -9.07
C VAL A 118 6.35 20.18 -8.91
N LYS A 119 5.85 21.14 -9.71
CA LYS A 119 6.06 22.57 -9.54
C LYS A 119 5.17 23.15 -8.44
N ALA A 120 5.39 24.41 -8.09
CA ALA A 120 4.65 25.12 -7.03
C ALA A 120 3.15 25.24 -7.29
N ASP A 121 2.70 25.10 -8.54
CA ASP A 121 1.30 25.06 -8.94
C ASP A 121 0.71 23.64 -9.01
N GLY A 122 1.50 22.62 -8.65
CA GLY A 122 1.10 21.22 -8.69
C GLY A 122 1.31 20.54 -10.05
N THR A 123 1.89 21.22 -11.05
CA THR A 123 2.18 20.61 -12.35
C THR A 123 3.24 19.51 -12.21
N PRO A 124 2.95 18.24 -12.57
CA PRO A 124 3.94 17.17 -12.59
C PRO A 124 5.09 17.46 -13.54
N LEU A 125 6.32 17.14 -13.13
CA LEU A 125 7.50 17.46 -13.95
C LEU A 125 7.45 16.81 -15.34
N ASN A 126 6.92 15.59 -15.49
CA ASN A 126 6.83 14.92 -16.79
C ASN A 126 5.94 15.68 -17.80
N GLU A 127 5.11 16.62 -17.36
CA GLU A 127 4.26 17.47 -18.21
C GLU A 127 4.96 18.76 -18.66
N LEU A 128 6.15 19.05 -18.11
CA LEU A 128 6.94 20.21 -18.51
C LEU A 128 7.70 19.98 -19.82
N PRO A 129 7.90 21.03 -20.63
CA PRO A 129 8.75 20.97 -21.81
C PRO A 129 10.15 20.45 -21.47
N GLY A 130 10.57 19.37 -22.14
CA GLY A 130 11.91 18.77 -21.97
C GLY A 130 12.02 17.67 -20.90
N TYR A 131 10.96 17.43 -20.12
CA TYR A 131 10.97 16.43 -19.04
C TYR A 131 10.18 15.15 -19.36
N ALA A 132 9.36 15.15 -20.40
CA ALA A 132 8.54 13.99 -20.80
C ALA A 132 9.36 12.71 -21.06
N ASN A 133 10.64 12.83 -21.47
CA ASN A 133 11.52 11.68 -21.68
C ASN A 133 12.51 11.43 -20.52
N ARG A 134 12.31 12.05 -19.35
CA ARG A 134 13.13 11.86 -18.14
C ARG A 134 12.41 10.95 -17.15
N PRO A 135 12.90 9.73 -16.86
CA PRO A 135 12.23 8.79 -15.97
C PRO A 135 11.94 9.33 -14.56
N HIS A 136 12.83 10.17 -14.03
CA HIS A 136 12.73 10.77 -12.70
C HIS A 136 11.71 11.91 -12.61
N ALA A 137 11.16 12.37 -13.75
CA ALA A 137 10.09 13.36 -13.78
C ALA A 137 8.67 12.77 -13.58
N TYR A 138 8.56 11.45 -13.55
CA TYR A 138 7.29 10.72 -13.42
C TYR A 138 7.01 10.32 -11.97
N VAL A 139 5.78 9.85 -11.72
CA VAL A 139 5.36 9.31 -10.43
C VAL A 139 6.19 8.07 -10.07
N LYS A 140 6.72 8.04 -8.85
CA LYS A 140 7.41 6.88 -8.25
C LYS A 140 6.42 6.01 -7.48
N LEU A 141 5.88 4.99 -8.14
CA LEU A 141 4.91 4.06 -7.56
C LEU A 141 5.42 3.39 -6.26
N TRP A 142 4.51 2.97 -5.38
CA TRP A 142 4.84 2.26 -4.13
C TRP A 142 5.85 1.12 -4.34
N ARG A 143 5.65 0.27 -5.37
CA ARG A 143 6.51 -0.87 -5.72
C ARG A 143 7.81 -0.52 -6.46
N HIS A 144 8.22 0.75 -6.43
CA HIS A 144 9.50 1.20 -6.96
C HIS A 144 10.61 0.89 -5.95
N HIS A 145 11.46 -0.10 -6.26
CA HIS A 145 12.50 -0.59 -5.34
C HIS A 145 13.93 -0.15 -5.73
N ALA A 146 14.08 0.59 -6.84
CA ALA A 146 15.41 0.99 -7.31
C ALA A 146 16.16 1.91 -6.32
N ALA A 147 15.48 2.52 -5.35
CA ALA A 147 16.05 3.34 -4.28
C ALA A 147 16.60 2.53 -3.07
N GLN A 148 16.82 1.22 -3.21
CA GLN A 148 17.29 0.37 -2.10
C GLN A 148 18.65 0.80 -1.55
N GLY A 149 19.59 1.19 -2.40
CA GLY A 149 20.90 1.66 -1.95
C GLY A 149 20.81 2.90 -1.05
N GLN A 150 19.84 3.77 -1.31
CA GLN A 150 19.54 4.96 -0.51
C GLN A 150 18.89 4.57 0.83
N ALA A 151 17.89 3.68 0.81
CA ALA A 151 17.28 3.17 2.04
C ALA A 151 18.30 2.50 2.97
N ASP A 152 19.20 1.69 2.43
CA ASP A 152 20.27 1.05 3.20
C ASP A 152 21.19 2.08 3.87
N ARG A 153 21.47 3.21 3.21
CA ARG A 153 22.26 4.32 3.77
C ARG A 153 21.51 5.06 4.87
N ILE A 154 20.22 5.34 4.66
CA ILE A 154 19.34 5.94 5.68
C ILE A 154 19.33 5.08 6.94
N ASN A 155 19.11 3.78 6.78
CA ASN A 155 19.05 2.82 7.89
C ASN A 155 20.36 2.71 8.66
N ARG A 156 21.50 2.58 7.96
CA ARG A 156 22.81 2.54 8.61
C ARG A 156 23.08 3.81 9.42
N LEU A 157 22.86 4.98 8.82
CA LEU A 157 23.10 6.25 9.49
C LEU A 157 22.17 6.44 10.70
N ALA A 158 20.89 6.09 10.57
CA ALA A 158 19.91 6.20 11.65
C ALA A 158 20.28 5.30 12.84
N ALA A 159 20.71 4.07 12.56
CA ALA A 159 21.20 3.15 13.59
C ALA A 159 22.51 3.65 14.25
N GLU A 160 23.46 4.17 13.46
CA GLU A 160 24.74 4.71 13.96
C GLU A 160 24.54 5.95 14.86
N ARG A 161 23.58 6.81 14.53
CA ARG A 161 23.23 8.01 15.31
C ARG A 161 22.28 7.73 16.46
N GLY A 162 21.64 6.55 16.50
CA GLY A 162 20.62 6.23 17.49
C GLY A 162 19.38 7.12 17.37
N GLU A 163 18.94 7.38 16.14
CA GLU A 163 17.76 8.20 15.88
C GLU A 163 16.50 7.58 16.52
N ASP A 164 15.77 8.39 17.29
CA ASP A 164 14.64 7.96 18.14
C ASP A 164 13.39 7.56 17.35
N TRP A 165 13.25 8.05 16.12
CA TRP A 165 12.16 7.69 15.23
C TRP A 165 12.35 6.30 14.60
N LEU A 166 13.56 5.74 14.52
CA LEU A 166 13.81 4.49 13.80
C LEU A 166 13.01 3.28 14.38
N PRO A 167 12.93 3.08 15.71
CA PRO A 167 12.07 2.06 16.30
C PRO A 167 10.58 2.22 15.99
N ARG A 168 10.11 3.44 15.67
CA ARG A 168 8.72 3.69 15.24
C ARG A 168 8.39 3.04 13.91
N TYR A 169 9.39 2.60 13.15
CA TYR A 169 9.26 1.91 11.86
C TYR A 169 9.83 0.49 11.94
N GLY A 170 9.77 -0.14 13.12
CA GLY A 170 10.25 -1.51 13.30
C GLY A 170 11.76 -1.68 13.13
N GLY A 171 12.53 -0.58 13.14
CA GLY A 171 13.98 -0.55 13.05
C GLY A 171 14.55 -0.27 11.66
N LEU A 172 13.72 -0.20 10.61
CA LEU A 172 14.17 -0.09 9.22
C LEU A 172 13.18 0.69 8.34
N ILE A 173 13.71 1.60 7.52
CA ILE A 173 13.02 2.36 6.48
C ILE A 173 13.07 1.59 5.14
N SER A 174 11.94 1.53 4.45
CA SER A 174 11.83 0.87 3.14
C SER A 174 12.35 1.73 1.98
N SER A 175 12.82 1.08 0.91
CA SER A 175 13.11 1.72 -0.38
C SER A 175 11.89 2.29 -1.09
N GLU A 176 10.71 1.83 -0.69
CA GLU A 176 9.43 2.31 -1.18
C GLU A 176 9.09 3.71 -0.65
N TRP A 177 9.79 4.19 0.38
CA TRP A 177 9.37 5.34 1.19
C TRP A 177 10.01 6.68 0.78
N GLU A 178 9.44 7.78 1.28
CA GLU A 178 9.54 9.14 0.75
C GLU A 178 11.00 9.63 0.64
N PHE A 179 11.81 9.38 1.68
CA PHE A 179 13.18 9.85 1.78
C PHE A 179 14.14 9.07 0.88
N ALA A 180 13.94 7.75 0.74
CA ALA A 180 14.78 6.94 -0.14
C ALA A 180 14.58 7.34 -1.60
N LYS A 181 13.33 7.54 -2.03
CA LYS A 181 12.99 7.98 -3.38
C LYS A 181 13.44 9.42 -3.66
N GLY A 182 13.30 10.32 -2.69
CA GLY A 182 13.79 11.70 -2.80
C GLY A 182 15.32 11.76 -2.94
N LEU A 183 16.05 10.97 -2.14
CA LEU A 183 17.51 10.89 -2.24
C LEU A 183 17.96 10.25 -3.56
N GLN A 184 17.23 9.25 -4.06
CA GLN A 184 17.52 8.66 -5.36
C GLN A 184 17.35 9.69 -6.50
N LEU A 185 16.26 10.47 -6.47
CA LEU A 185 16.00 11.53 -7.44
C LEU A 185 17.15 12.55 -7.48
N LEU A 186 17.59 13.03 -6.31
CA LEU A 186 18.75 13.93 -6.20
C LEU A 186 20.02 13.34 -6.83
N GLU A 187 20.33 12.08 -6.52
CA GLU A 187 21.62 11.48 -6.90
C GLU A 187 21.67 11.05 -8.37
N GLU A 188 20.54 10.72 -8.98
CA GLU A 188 20.48 10.19 -10.34
C GLU A 188 20.02 11.21 -11.39
N ASP A 189 19.21 12.21 -11.02
CA ASP A 189 18.76 13.31 -11.90
C ASP A 189 18.71 14.65 -11.11
N PRO A 190 19.87 15.22 -10.77
CA PRO A 190 19.95 16.45 -9.97
C PRO A 190 19.27 17.65 -10.65
N ASP A 191 19.20 17.65 -11.99
CA ASP A 191 18.48 18.67 -12.75
C ASP A 191 16.97 18.60 -12.47
N ALA A 192 16.36 17.41 -12.52
CA ALA A 192 14.95 17.23 -12.20
C ALA A 192 14.66 17.50 -10.71
N TYR A 193 15.56 17.09 -9.82
CA TYR A 193 15.46 17.44 -8.39
C TYR A 193 15.47 18.96 -8.16
N ALA A 194 16.33 19.69 -8.87
CA ALA A 194 16.40 21.14 -8.78
C ALA A 194 15.14 21.81 -9.34
N GLU A 195 14.57 21.27 -10.43
CA GLU A 195 13.36 21.78 -11.07
C GLU A 195 12.09 21.58 -10.23
N MET A 196 11.98 20.47 -9.49
CA MET A 196 10.85 20.20 -8.61
C MET A 196 10.70 21.30 -7.56
N ASP A 197 9.50 21.83 -7.30
CA ASP A 197 9.27 22.69 -6.14
C ASP A 197 8.72 21.89 -4.95
N HIS A 198 7.92 20.86 -5.21
CA HIS A 198 7.36 20.00 -4.17
C HIS A 198 7.50 18.51 -4.48
N TRP A 199 7.83 17.72 -3.45
CA TRP A 199 7.80 16.26 -3.47
C TRP A 199 6.53 15.79 -2.75
N VAL A 200 5.54 15.36 -3.52
CA VAL A 200 4.14 15.26 -3.04
C VAL A 200 3.65 13.83 -3.13
N GLU A 201 2.90 13.35 -2.14
CA GLU A 201 2.20 12.09 -2.28
C GLU A 201 1.06 12.18 -3.28
N ALA A 202 0.84 11.15 -4.11
CA ALA A 202 -0.28 11.13 -5.05
C ALA A 202 -1.63 11.29 -4.34
N ALA A 203 -1.76 10.76 -3.12
CA ALA A 203 -2.92 10.96 -2.24
C ALA A 203 -3.20 12.44 -1.91
N ASP A 204 -2.14 13.24 -1.76
CA ASP A 204 -2.25 14.68 -1.49
C ASP A 204 -2.38 15.48 -2.79
N TRP A 205 -1.64 15.06 -3.84
CA TRP A 205 -1.65 15.71 -5.14
C TRP A 205 -3.04 15.66 -5.78
N ILE A 206 -3.72 14.50 -5.76
CA ILE A 206 -5.05 14.39 -6.37
C ILE A 206 -6.10 15.22 -5.61
N VAL A 207 -5.97 15.32 -4.29
CA VAL A 207 -6.80 16.21 -3.46
C VAL A 207 -6.52 17.68 -3.79
N TRP A 208 -5.24 18.03 -4.00
CA TRP A 208 -4.87 19.37 -4.45
C TRP A 208 -5.49 19.68 -5.83
N GLN A 209 -5.51 18.73 -6.77
CA GLN A 209 -6.22 18.92 -8.05
C GLN A 209 -7.73 19.13 -7.87
N LEU A 210 -8.35 18.54 -6.84
CA LEU A 210 -9.78 18.70 -6.56
C LEU A 210 -10.11 20.08 -5.95
N CYS A 211 -9.29 20.58 -5.02
CA CYS A 211 -9.63 21.75 -4.19
C CYS A 211 -8.72 22.98 -4.39
N GLY A 212 -7.67 22.87 -5.21
CA GLY A 212 -6.72 23.97 -5.48
C GLY A 212 -5.81 24.32 -4.30
N ARG A 213 -5.87 23.59 -3.19
CA ARG A 213 -5.05 23.80 -1.99
C ARG A 213 -4.20 22.57 -1.68
N TYR A 214 -2.89 22.77 -1.58
CA TYR A 214 -1.98 21.72 -1.11
C TYR A 214 -2.10 21.56 0.41
N VAL A 215 -2.51 20.37 0.85
CA VAL A 215 -2.49 19.94 2.25
C VAL A 215 -1.96 18.52 2.27
N ARG A 216 -0.94 18.26 3.08
CA ARG A 216 -0.43 16.89 3.27
C ARG A 216 -1.29 16.14 4.25
N ASN A 217 -1.45 14.84 4.08
CA ASN A 217 -2.19 14.02 5.04
C ASN A 217 -1.29 13.44 6.14
N ALA A 218 -1.82 13.37 7.37
CA ALA A 218 -1.08 12.83 8.52
C ALA A 218 -0.69 11.35 8.36
N CYS A 219 -1.44 10.58 7.58
CA CYS A 219 -1.17 9.16 7.36
C CYS A 219 0.14 8.96 6.60
N THR A 220 0.27 9.44 5.36
CA THR A 220 1.49 9.24 4.57
C THR A 220 2.69 9.98 5.14
N ALA A 221 2.50 11.20 5.68
CA ALA A 221 3.57 11.93 6.36
C ALA A 221 4.14 11.11 7.54
N GLY A 222 3.27 10.49 8.34
CA GLY A 222 3.68 9.63 9.44
C GLY A 222 4.31 8.32 8.97
N TYR A 223 3.58 7.49 8.22
CA TYR A 223 4.02 6.12 7.91
C TYR A 223 5.13 6.04 6.86
N LYS A 224 5.23 7.02 5.97
CA LYS A 224 6.14 6.99 4.80
C LYS A 224 7.10 8.17 4.76
N GLY A 225 6.79 9.25 5.48
CA GLY A 225 7.56 10.50 5.51
C GLY A 225 8.39 10.72 6.78
N ILE A 226 8.57 9.72 7.65
CA ILE A 226 9.38 9.84 8.88
C ILE A 226 8.95 11.02 9.76
N TYR A 227 7.65 11.39 9.74
CA TYR A 227 7.11 12.44 10.58
C TYR A 227 6.62 11.87 11.90
N GLN A 228 7.36 12.14 12.98
CA GLN A 228 7.07 11.65 14.32
C GLN A 228 7.09 12.81 15.30
N ASP A 229 6.14 12.82 16.24
CA ASP A 229 6.08 13.79 17.34
C ASP A 229 6.18 15.27 16.88
N GLY A 230 5.64 15.56 15.69
CA GLY A 230 5.65 16.89 15.10
C GLY A 230 6.95 17.29 14.38
N ARG A 231 7.83 16.33 14.05
CA ARG A 231 9.16 16.59 13.49
C ARG A 231 9.54 15.59 12.40
N TYR A 232 10.35 16.07 11.46
CA TYR A 232 11.07 15.27 10.46
C TYR A 232 12.52 15.00 10.93
N PRO A 233 13.26 14.09 10.25
CA PRO A 233 14.70 13.98 10.44
C PRO A 233 15.41 15.34 10.27
N SER A 234 16.41 15.58 11.11
CA SER A 234 17.11 16.87 11.15
C SER A 234 17.90 17.17 9.87
N GLU A 235 18.13 18.45 9.57
CA GLU A 235 19.03 18.86 8.47
C GLU A 235 20.43 18.25 8.61
N GLU A 236 20.93 18.09 9.84
CA GLU A 236 22.21 17.42 10.11
C GLU A 236 22.19 15.94 9.72
N PHE A 237 21.07 15.24 9.93
CA PHE A 237 20.88 13.87 9.48
C PHE A 237 20.88 13.79 7.96
N LEU A 238 20.13 14.67 7.29
CA LEU A 238 20.02 14.71 5.84
C LEU A 238 21.34 15.11 5.16
N SER A 239 22.04 16.10 5.70
CA SER A 239 23.36 16.54 5.22
C SER A 239 24.41 15.43 5.31
N ALA A 240 24.34 14.59 6.35
CA ALA A 240 25.23 13.44 6.51
C ALA A 240 24.94 12.32 5.49
N LEU A 241 23.73 12.23 4.94
CA LEU A 241 23.43 11.35 3.80
C LEU A 241 24.01 11.93 2.52
N ASN A 242 23.68 13.18 2.22
CA ASN A 242 24.16 13.94 1.08
C ASN A 242 24.05 15.45 1.39
N PRO A 243 25.13 16.25 1.28
CA PRO A 243 25.08 17.69 1.58
C PRO A 243 24.03 18.48 0.78
N ASP A 244 23.72 18.05 -0.44
CA ASP A 244 22.72 18.68 -1.31
C ASP A 244 21.28 18.24 -0.98
N PHE A 245 21.12 17.32 -0.02
CA PHE A 245 19.83 16.87 0.51
C PHE A 245 19.46 17.53 1.84
N LYS A 246 20.36 18.36 2.41
CA LYS A 246 20.21 18.93 3.76
C LYS A 246 18.90 19.69 3.98
N ASP A 247 18.41 20.37 2.95
CA ASP A 247 17.22 21.22 2.96
C ASP A 247 16.04 20.55 2.23
N PHE A 248 16.10 19.24 1.95
CA PHE A 248 15.01 18.50 1.31
C PHE A 248 13.67 18.72 2.02
N VAL A 249 13.67 18.65 3.36
CA VAL A 249 12.47 18.86 4.17
C VAL A 249 11.93 20.28 3.97
N SER A 250 12.74 21.30 4.27
CA SER A 250 12.29 22.70 4.27
C SER A 250 12.03 23.27 2.88
N SER A 251 12.69 22.75 1.84
CA SER A 251 12.59 23.26 0.47
C SER A 251 11.58 22.53 -0.41
N LYS A 252 11.35 21.22 -0.22
CA LYS A 252 10.51 20.41 -1.11
C LYS A 252 9.30 19.75 -0.43
N LEU A 253 9.33 19.56 0.89
CA LEU A 253 8.46 18.57 1.54
C LEU A 253 7.55 19.15 2.63
N GLU A 254 8.08 20.04 3.47
CA GLU A 254 7.36 20.60 4.62
C GLU A 254 6.19 21.45 4.14
N HIS A 255 4.99 21.09 4.61
CA HIS A 255 3.76 21.80 4.32
C HIS A 255 2.77 21.60 5.47
N THR A 256 1.64 22.32 5.42
CA THR A 256 0.53 22.08 6.36
C THR A 256 0.06 20.63 6.27
N ILE A 257 0.00 19.96 7.42
CA ILE A 257 -0.51 18.59 7.56
C ILE A 257 -1.94 18.64 8.11
N GLY A 258 -2.89 18.08 7.36
CA GLY A 258 -4.28 17.91 7.76
C GLY A 258 -4.51 16.56 8.44
N ARG A 259 -5.47 16.51 9.38
CA ARG A 259 -5.86 15.25 10.03
C ARG A 259 -6.82 14.48 9.14
N LEU A 260 -6.87 13.17 9.34
CA LEU A 260 -7.81 12.32 8.60
C LEU A 260 -9.25 12.67 9.01
N GLY A 261 -10.07 12.96 7.99
CA GLY A 261 -11.46 13.41 8.16
C GLY A 261 -11.64 14.93 8.13
N ASP A 262 -10.57 15.71 8.24
CA ASP A 262 -10.64 17.17 8.05
C ASP A 262 -10.96 17.51 6.57
N ALA A 263 -11.59 18.65 6.35
CA ALA A 263 -11.73 19.23 5.02
C ALA A 263 -10.40 19.86 4.57
N ALA A 264 -9.85 19.38 3.44
CA ALA A 264 -8.72 20.03 2.77
C ALA A 264 -9.16 21.36 2.13
N GLY A 265 -10.38 21.41 1.61
CA GLY A 265 -10.97 22.57 0.96
C GLY A 265 -12.33 22.23 0.35
N THR A 266 -12.69 22.96 -0.70
CA THR A 266 -13.93 22.73 -1.45
C THR A 266 -13.62 22.45 -2.91
N LEU A 267 -14.46 21.66 -3.57
CA LEU A 267 -14.30 21.29 -4.98
C LEU A 267 -14.25 22.55 -5.85
N THR A 268 -13.21 22.68 -6.67
CA THR A 268 -13.06 23.81 -7.60
C THR A 268 -13.99 23.70 -8.80
N SER A 269 -14.19 24.80 -9.53
CA SER A 269 -14.91 24.79 -10.81
C SER A 269 -14.29 23.87 -11.86
N GLU A 270 -12.96 23.75 -11.91
CA GLU A 270 -12.26 22.83 -12.82
C GLU A 270 -12.54 21.37 -12.46
N ALA A 271 -12.43 21.02 -11.17
CA ALA A 271 -12.73 19.68 -10.69
C ALA A 271 -14.22 19.32 -10.81
N ALA A 272 -15.12 20.29 -10.63
CA ALA A 272 -16.54 20.13 -10.91
C ALA A 272 -16.80 19.80 -12.39
N ALA A 273 -16.07 20.44 -13.32
CA ALA A 273 -16.18 20.14 -14.75
C ALA A 273 -15.67 18.73 -15.11
N TRP A 274 -14.66 18.20 -14.41
CA TRP A 274 -14.21 16.82 -14.59
C TRP A 274 -15.21 15.81 -14.03
N THR A 275 -15.67 16.03 -12.79
CA THR A 275 -16.42 15.03 -12.03
C THR A 275 -17.93 15.06 -12.28
N GLY A 276 -18.45 16.16 -12.84
CA GLY A 276 -19.89 16.39 -12.97
C GLY A 276 -20.60 16.71 -11.65
N LEU A 277 -19.84 16.98 -10.58
CA LEU A 277 -20.35 17.29 -9.25
C LEU A 277 -20.53 18.80 -9.04
N PRO A 278 -21.32 19.24 -8.05
CA PRO A 278 -21.45 20.65 -7.73
C PRO A 278 -20.14 21.25 -7.25
N GLU A 279 -19.78 22.43 -7.77
CA GLU A 279 -18.69 23.24 -7.22
C GLU A 279 -18.99 23.60 -5.75
N GLY A 280 -17.96 23.63 -4.90
CA GLY A 280 -18.08 24.06 -3.51
C GLY A 280 -18.36 22.94 -2.49
N ILE A 281 -18.62 21.70 -2.93
CA ILE A 281 -18.77 20.56 -2.03
C ILE A 281 -17.47 20.29 -1.26
N ALA A 282 -17.55 19.64 -0.10
CA ALA A 282 -16.37 19.38 0.72
C ALA A 282 -15.40 18.41 0.02
N VAL A 283 -14.10 18.67 0.14
CA VAL A 283 -13.03 17.74 -0.26
C VAL A 283 -12.26 17.36 1.00
N ALA A 284 -12.27 16.07 1.35
CA ALA A 284 -11.52 15.59 2.51
C ALA A 284 -10.00 15.59 2.25
N VAL A 285 -9.22 15.67 3.32
CA VAL A 285 -7.78 15.37 3.29
C VAL A 285 -7.55 13.94 2.76
N GLY A 286 -6.52 13.76 1.94
CA GLY A 286 -6.17 12.47 1.33
C GLY A 286 -5.84 11.41 2.37
N ASN A 287 -5.87 10.14 1.98
CA ASN A 287 -5.57 9.04 2.87
C ASN A 287 -5.00 7.83 2.10
N VAL A 288 -4.62 6.78 2.81
CA VAL A 288 -4.12 5.52 2.26
C VAL A 288 -5.24 4.48 2.21
N ASP A 289 -5.31 3.72 1.11
CA ASP A 289 -6.29 2.67 0.83
C ASP A 289 -6.55 1.70 2.01
N ALA A 290 -5.48 1.15 2.58
CA ALA A 290 -5.53 0.24 3.71
C ALA A 290 -6.12 0.91 4.97
N HIS A 291 -5.80 2.18 5.20
CA HIS A 291 -6.13 2.88 6.44
C HIS A 291 -7.60 3.32 6.45
N VAL A 292 -8.12 3.77 5.31
CA VAL A 292 -9.55 4.09 5.17
C VAL A 292 -10.45 2.85 5.23
N THR A 293 -9.92 1.66 4.96
CA THR A 293 -10.70 0.42 5.05
C THR A 293 -11.12 0.10 6.49
N ALA A 294 -10.37 0.55 7.50
CA ALA A 294 -10.70 0.30 8.90
C ALA A 294 -12.08 0.85 9.33
N PRO A 295 -12.42 2.14 9.10
CA PRO A 295 -13.76 2.63 9.38
C PRO A 295 -14.86 1.99 8.52
N ALA A 296 -14.57 1.61 7.27
CA ALA A 296 -15.52 0.85 6.45
C ALA A 296 -15.89 -0.51 7.05
N ALA A 297 -14.94 -1.13 7.76
CA ALA A 297 -15.12 -2.39 8.48
C ALA A 297 -15.62 -2.21 9.93
N LYS A 298 -15.98 -0.99 10.35
CA LYS A 298 -16.29 -0.63 11.75
C LYS A 298 -15.16 -0.98 12.74
N ALA A 299 -13.93 -1.03 12.26
CA ALA A 299 -12.73 -1.42 13.01
C ALA A 299 -11.99 -0.19 13.57
N VAL A 300 -12.72 0.66 14.31
CA VAL A 300 -12.24 1.97 14.80
C VAL A 300 -11.78 1.94 16.27
N GLU A 301 -11.79 0.76 16.91
CA GLU A 301 -11.41 0.55 18.30
C GLU A 301 -10.07 -0.19 18.45
N SER A 302 -9.51 -0.09 19.65
CA SER A 302 -8.22 -0.70 19.99
C SER A 302 -8.27 -2.23 19.97
N GLY A 303 -7.38 -2.81 19.16
CA GLY A 303 -7.21 -4.26 19.01
C GLY A 303 -8.07 -4.92 17.94
N GLN A 304 -8.70 -4.14 17.07
CA GLN A 304 -9.37 -4.63 15.86
C GLN A 304 -8.37 -4.60 14.69
N LEU A 305 -7.79 -5.75 14.37
CA LEU A 305 -6.83 -5.89 13.27
C LEU A 305 -7.59 -6.04 11.96
N VAL A 306 -7.34 -5.15 11.00
CA VAL A 306 -7.86 -5.26 9.65
C VAL A 306 -6.74 -5.67 8.69
N ALA A 307 -6.92 -6.79 8.00
CA ALA A 307 -6.03 -7.21 6.92
C ALA A 307 -6.69 -6.96 5.56
N ILE A 308 -6.08 -6.09 4.76
CA ILE A 308 -6.50 -5.82 3.38
C ILE A 308 -5.71 -6.79 2.50
N MET A 309 -6.33 -7.92 2.19
CA MET A 309 -5.71 -9.06 1.51
C MET A 309 -5.92 -9.01 -0.01
N GLY A 310 -4.84 -8.84 -0.75
CA GLY A 310 -4.80 -8.85 -2.21
C GLY A 310 -3.50 -9.43 -2.73
N THR A 311 -2.86 -8.71 -3.68
CA THR A 311 -1.52 -9.01 -4.19
C THR A 311 -0.51 -9.20 -3.04
N SER A 312 -0.53 -8.25 -2.10
CA SER A 312 0.11 -8.27 -0.79
C SER A 312 -0.96 -8.16 0.30
N THR A 313 -0.57 -8.18 1.58
CA THR A 313 -1.49 -7.86 2.69
C THR A 313 -0.96 -6.68 3.49
N CYS A 314 -1.80 -5.66 3.67
CA CYS A 314 -1.58 -4.61 4.65
C CYS A 314 -2.40 -4.91 5.90
N HIS A 315 -1.75 -4.91 7.06
CA HIS A 315 -2.38 -5.11 8.36
C HIS A 315 -2.39 -3.77 9.08
N VAL A 316 -3.58 -3.24 9.37
CA VAL A 316 -3.75 -1.98 10.10
C VAL A 316 -4.53 -2.22 11.38
N MET A 317 -4.17 -1.51 12.45
CA MET A 317 -4.82 -1.65 13.75
C MET A 317 -4.71 -0.38 14.56
N ASN A 318 -5.78 -0.02 15.26
CA ASN A 318 -5.76 1.05 16.25
C ASN A 318 -5.26 0.54 17.61
N GLY A 319 -4.56 1.39 18.36
CA GLY A 319 -4.14 1.16 19.73
C GLY A 319 -4.23 2.42 20.59
N THR A 320 -4.40 2.26 21.90
CA THR A 320 -4.53 3.38 22.86
C THR A 320 -3.19 3.89 23.37
N GLU A 321 -2.14 3.09 23.24
CA GLU A 321 -0.79 3.37 23.72
C GLU A 321 0.20 3.11 22.60
N LEU A 322 1.33 3.80 22.65
CA LEU A 322 2.46 3.57 21.76
C LEU A 322 3.28 2.39 22.28
N HIS A 323 3.54 1.44 21.40
CA HIS A 323 4.42 0.30 21.61
C HIS A 323 5.33 0.15 20.40
N GLU A 324 6.59 -0.23 20.63
CA GLU A 324 7.54 -0.52 19.55
C GLU A 324 7.40 -1.99 19.16
N VAL A 325 6.91 -2.24 17.94
CA VAL A 325 6.68 -3.59 17.43
C VAL A 325 7.77 -3.92 16.40
N PRO A 326 8.56 -4.99 16.60
CA PRO A 326 9.61 -5.36 15.66
C PRO A 326 9.08 -5.54 14.24
N GLY A 327 9.74 -4.86 13.28
CA GLY A 327 9.41 -4.94 11.86
C GLY A 327 8.01 -4.45 11.46
N MET A 328 7.32 -3.66 12.30
CA MET A 328 6.14 -2.92 11.85
C MET A 328 6.54 -1.89 10.80
N CYS A 329 5.65 -1.62 9.85
CA CYS A 329 5.85 -0.55 8.88
C CYS A 329 5.79 0.82 9.56
N GLY A 330 5.01 0.98 10.63
CA GLY A 330 4.99 2.23 11.37
C GLY A 330 3.98 2.25 12.51
N ALA A 331 4.19 3.15 13.48
CA ALA A 331 3.18 3.60 14.43
C ALA A 331 3.03 5.13 14.34
N VAL A 332 1.81 5.62 14.14
CA VAL A 332 1.51 7.05 13.88
C VAL A 332 0.30 7.50 14.69
N ASP A 333 0.46 8.59 15.45
CA ASP A 333 -0.65 9.20 16.19
C ASP A 333 -1.67 9.81 15.23
N GLY A 334 -2.93 9.37 15.35
CA GLY A 334 -4.00 9.73 14.44
C GLY A 334 -3.85 9.17 13.03
N GLY A 335 -2.97 8.18 12.82
CA GLY A 335 -2.63 7.64 11.50
C GLY A 335 -3.73 6.80 10.85
N ILE A 336 -4.73 6.34 11.61
CA ILE A 336 -5.93 5.65 11.11
C ILE A 336 -7.18 6.37 11.63
N VAL A 337 -7.33 6.45 12.96
CA VAL A 337 -8.41 7.18 13.63
C VAL A 337 -7.80 8.28 14.49
N PRO A 338 -8.23 9.56 14.36
CA PRO A 338 -7.74 10.64 15.21
C PRO A 338 -7.85 10.32 16.71
N GLY A 339 -6.76 10.57 17.45
CA GLY A 339 -6.68 10.33 18.90
C GLY A 339 -6.30 8.91 19.32
N LEU A 340 -5.96 8.03 18.36
CA LEU A 340 -5.41 6.71 18.60
C LEU A 340 -4.09 6.54 17.84
N TRP A 341 -3.23 5.65 18.35
CA TRP A 341 -2.07 5.18 17.60
C TRP A 341 -2.54 4.22 16.51
N GLY A 342 -2.26 4.56 15.27
CA GLY A 342 -2.40 3.63 14.15
C GLY A 342 -1.12 2.82 14.00
N TYR A 343 -1.26 1.52 13.87
CA TYR A 343 -0.20 0.58 13.58
C TYR A 343 -0.36 0.03 12.18
N GLU A 344 0.74 -0.05 11.44
CA GLU A 344 0.80 -0.67 10.12
C GLU A 344 1.85 -1.79 10.11
N ALA A 345 1.50 -2.95 9.56
CA ALA A 345 2.43 -4.02 9.23
C ALA A 345 2.12 -4.55 7.82
N GLY A 346 3.13 -5.11 7.16
CA GLY A 346 3.02 -5.53 5.77
C GLY A 346 3.47 -6.96 5.55
N GLN A 347 2.72 -7.71 4.73
CA GLN A 347 3.12 -9.00 4.20
C GLN A 347 3.37 -8.86 2.69
N SER A 348 4.62 -9.04 2.27
CA SER A 348 5.10 -8.58 0.95
C SER A 348 4.40 -9.22 -0.24
N GLY A 349 4.02 -10.50 -0.15
CA GLY A 349 3.32 -11.21 -1.20
C GLY A 349 2.36 -12.23 -0.60
N VAL A 350 1.12 -12.25 -1.11
CA VAL A 350 0.11 -13.25 -0.75
C VAL A 350 -0.57 -13.70 -2.05
N GLY A 351 -1.44 -12.89 -2.62
CA GLY A 351 -2.05 -13.17 -3.92
C GLY A 351 -1.03 -13.32 -5.04
N ASP A 352 0.06 -12.54 -5.01
CA ASP A 352 1.15 -12.66 -5.98
C ASP A 352 1.87 -14.01 -5.92
N ILE A 353 2.00 -14.60 -4.73
CA ILE A 353 2.60 -15.92 -4.55
C ILE A 353 1.69 -16.97 -5.20
N PHE A 354 0.38 -16.87 -4.99
CA PHE A 354 -0.58 -17.78 -5.61
C PHE A 354 -0.56 -17.64 -7.13
N GLY A 355 -0.56 -16.41 -7.65
CA GLY A 355 -0.51 -16.13 -9.08
C GLY A 355 0.81 -16.59 -9.73
N TRP A 356 1.93 -16.39 -9.04
CA TRP A 356 3.24 -16.90 -9.46
C TRP A 356 3.20 -18.44 -9.57
N PHE A 357 2.67 -19.12 -8.55
CA PHE A 357 2.62 -20.57 -8.54
C PHE A 357 1.70 -21.11 -9.65
N THR A 358 0.51 -20.54 -9.84
CA THR A 358 -0.39 -20.98 -10.93
C THR A 358 0.20 -20.76 -12.31
N LYS A 359 1.02 -19.71 -12.48
CA LYS A 359 1.68 -19.40 -13.76
C LYS A 359 2.89 -20.28 -14.06
N TYR A 360 3.74 -20.56 -13.06
CA TYR A 360 5.05 -21.18 -13.29
C TYR A 360 5.22 -22.56 -12.64
N GLY A 361 4.43 -22.87 -11.61
CA GLY A 361 4.53 -24.13 -10.84
C GLY A 361 3.47 -25.17 -11.18
N VAL A 362 2.44 -24.82 -11.96
CA VAL A 362 1.30 -25.70 -12.25
C VAL A 362 1.37 -26.25 -13.68
N PRO A 363 1.41 -27.57 -13.87
CA PRO A 363 1.46 -28.21 -15.18
C PRO A 363 0.23 -27.94 -16.07
N PRO A 364 0.37 -27.96 -17.42
CA PRO A 364 -0.72 -27.68 -18.35
C PRO A 364 -1.97 -28.57 -18.18
N GLU A 365 -1.82 -29.81 -17.74
CA GLU A 365 -2.91 -30.76 -17.52
C GLU A 365 -3.89 -30.30 -16.40
N TYR A 366 -3.41 -29.60 -15.38
CA TYR A 366 -4.27 -29.01 -14.34
C TYR A 366 -5.08 -27.84 -14.90
N HIS A 367 -4.45 -27.01 -15.76
CA HIS A 367 -5.15 -25.93 -16.45
C HIS A 367 -6.22 -26.48 -17.40
N GLN A 368 -5.96 -27.61 -18.07
CA GLN A 368 -6.95 -28.27 -18.89
C GLN A 368 -8.09 -28.83 -18.03
N ALA A 369 -7.79 -29.55 -16.96
CA ALA A 369 -8.80 -30.11 -16.06
C ALA A 369 -9.68 -29.01 -15.42
N ALA A 370 -9.10 -27.87 -15.03
CA ALA A 370 -9.84 -26.71 -14.55
C ALA A 370 -10.83 -26.17 -15.59
N ARG A 371 -10.38 -26.01 -16.85
CA ARG A 371 -11.25 -25.59 -17.96
C ARG A 371 -12.37 -26.58 -18.24
N GLU A 372 -12.08 -27.88 -18.22
CA GLU A 372 -13.07 -28.94 -18.40
C GLU A 372 -14.10 -28.97 -17.27
N ALA A 373 -13.69 -28.60 -16.05
CA ALA A 373 -14.57 -28.41 -14.89
C ALA A 373 -15.32 -27.07 -14.88
N GLY A 374 -15.05 -26.16 -15.83
CA GLY A 374 -15.65 -24.82 -15.87
C GLY A 374 -15.16 -23.88 -14.76
N MET A 375 -13.99 -24.14 -14.18
CA MET A 375 -13.43 -23.43 -13.04
C MET A 375 -12.19 -22.62 -13.43
N GLY A 376 -11.93 -21.55 -12.68
CA GLY A 376 -10.62 -20.89 -12.71
C GLY A 376 -9.54 -21.78 -12.08
N ILE A 377 -8.27 -21.63 -12.49
CA ILE A 377 -7.19 -22.48 -11.97
C ILE A 377 -7.03 -22.40 -10.44
N HIS A 378 -7.19 -21.21 -9.86
CA HIS A 378 -7.14 -21.01 -8.41
C HIS A 378 -8.25 -21.77 -7.69
N GLU A 379 -9.49 -21.70 -8.21
CA GLU A 379 -10.63 -22.41 -7.64
C GLU A 379 -10.44 -23.92 -7.72
N TYR A 380 -9.96 -24.41 -8.86
CA TYR A 380 -9.68 -25.83 -9.06
C TYR A 380 -8.64 -26.36 -8.06
N LEU A 381 -7.50 -25.65 -7.91
CA LEU A 381 -6.46 -26.04 -6.94
C LEU A 381 -6.96 -25.94 -5.50
N THR A 382 -7.72 -24.90 -5.16
CA THR A 382 -8.35 -24.78 -3.83
C THR A 382 -9.27 -25.97 -3.55
N GLY A 383 -10.06 -26.43 -4.53
CA GLY A 383 -10.95 -27.59 -4.38
C GLY A 383 -10.23 -28.94 -4.31
N LEU A 384 -8.99 -29.04 -4.79
CA LEU A 384 -8.12 -30.19 -4.56
C LEU A 384 -7.48 -30.12 -3.17
N ALA A 385 -6.89 -28.98 -2.84
CA ALA A 385 -6.22 -28.70 -1.57
C ALA A 385 -7.16 -28.81 -0.36
N SER A 386 -8.46 -28.50 -0.53
CA SER A 386 -9.46 -28.60 0.53
C SER A 386 -9.79 -30.03 0.95
N ARG A 387 -9.38 -31.04 0.17
CA ARG A 387 -9.62 -32.47 0.46
C ARG A 387 -8.55 -33.08 1.35
N GLN A 388 -7.44 -32.37 1.53
CA GLN A 388 -6.30 -32.82 2.30
C GLN A 388 -6.54 -32.58 3.79
N ALA A 389 -6.11 -33.52 4.62
CA ALA A 389 -5.94 -33.25 6.03
C ALA A 389 -4.80 -32.25 6.25
N ILE A 390 -4.87 -31.48 7.33
CA ILE A 390 -3.81 -30.53 7.70
C ILE A 390 -2.52 -31.32 7.94
N GLY A 391 -1.43 -30.91 7.27
CA GLY A 391 -0.14 -31.59 7.32
C GLY A 391 0.00 -32.82 6.43
N GLU A 392 -1.07 -33.29 5.74
CA GLU A 392 -1.02 -34.51 4.89
C GLU A 392 0.04 -34.41 3.78
N HIS A 393 0.24 -33.22 3.22
CA HIS A 393 1.23 -32.99 2.16
C HIS A 393 2.68 -33.06 2.66
N GLY A 394 2.93 -32.93 3.97
CA GLY A 394 4.28 -33.00 4.55
C GLY A 394 5.23 -31.89 4.11
N LEU A 395 4.69 -30.70 3.79
CA LEU A 395 5.46 -29.56 3.30
C LEU A 395 5.38 -28.38 4.27
N ILE A 396 6.45 -27.58 4.34
CA ILE A 396 6.46 -26.24 4.92
C ILE A 396 7.01 -25.28 3.87
N ALA A 397 6.38 -24.12 3.70
CA ALA A 397 6.88 -23.06 2.84
C ALA A 397 7.12 -21.76 3.62
N LEU A 398 8.06 -20.92 3.14
CA LEU A 398 8.20 -19.53 3.58
C LEU A 398 7.69 -18.60 2.49
N ASP A 399 6.85 -17.65 2.86
CA ASP A 399 6.09 -16.75 1.99
C ASP A 399 6.91 -15.56 1.47
N TRP A 400 8.20 -15.75 1.22
CA TRP A 400 9.16 -14.65 0.96
C TRP A 400 9.52 -14.49 -0.51
N HIS A 401 8.62 -14.83 -1.44
CA HIS A 401 8.91 -14.73 -2.89
C HIS A 401 9.22 -13.29 -3.32
N SER A 402 8.72 -12.31 -2.58
CA SER A 402 8.98 -10.87 -2.75
C SER A 402 9.68 -10.27 -1.52
N GLY A 403 10.55 -11.05 -0.86
CA GLY A 403 11.17 -10.67 0.41
C GLY A 403 10.17 -10.69 1.58
N ASN A 404 10.56 -10.10 2.71
CA ASN A 404 9.72 -9.97 3.90
C ASN A 404 9.71 -8.51 4.40
N ARG A 405 8.52 -7.90 4.54
CA ARG A 405 8.35 -6.61 5.21
C ARG A 405 8.25 -6.82 6.72
N SER A 406 7.10 -7.25 7.22
CA SER A 406 6.94 -7.56 8.64
C SER A 406 7.15 -9.06 8.88
N VAL A 407 7.95 -9.49 9.85
CA VAL A 407 8.62 -8.72 10.92
C VAL A 407 10.14 -8.58 10.73
N LEU A 408 10.68 -9.07 9.60
CA LEU A 408 12.14 -9.15 9.38
C LEU A 408 12.71 -7.94 8.66
N VAL A 409 11.88 -7.24 7.87
CA VAL A 409 12.23 -6.06 7.05
C VAL A 409 13.44 -6.31 6.16
N ASP A 410 13.39 -7.41 5.41
CA ASP A 410 14.46 -7.89 4.56
C ASP A 410 13.94 -8.30 3.17
N HIS A 411 14.26 -7.46 2.18
CA HIS A 411 13.88 -7.63 0.79
C HIS A 411 14.77 -8.65 0.05
N GLU A 412 15.89 -9.07 0.63
CA GLU A 412 16.81 -10.05 0.01
C GLU A 412 16.40 -11.50 0.30
N LEU A 413 15.46 -11.72 1.22
CA LEU A 413 14.87 -13.03 1.47
C LEU A 413 14.12 -13.57 0.24
N SER A 414 14.01 -14.89 0.18
CA SER A 414 13.41 -15.60 -0.95
C SER A 414 12.56 -16.78 -0.50
N GLY A 415 11.51 -17.11 -1.27
CA GLY A 415 10.63 -18.24 -0.97
C GLY A 415 11.37 -19.58 -0.95
N ILE A 416 10.90 -20.50 -0.09
CA ILE A 416 11.38 -21.88 0.02
C ILE A 416 10.20 -22.82 0.21
N VAL A 417 10.31 -24.05 -0.28
CA VAL A 417 9.42 -25.16 0.04
C VAL A 417 10.29 -26.34 0.49
N VAL A 418 10.06 -26.83 1.71
CA VAL A 418 10.76 -27.97 2.31
C VAL A 418 9.82 -29.16 2.39
N GLY A 419 10.36 -30.39 2.25
CA GLY A 419 9.59 -31.63 2.37
C GLY A 419 9.22 -32.31 1.04
N GLN A 420 9.69 -31.78 -0.09
CA GLN A 420 9.36 -32.34 -1.40
C GLN A 420 9.86 -33.79 -1.58
N THR A 421 9.02 -34.61 -2.20
CA THR A 421 9.32 -36.00 -2.58
C THR A 421 8.94 -36.23 -4.05
N LEU A 422 9.27 -37.41 -4.60
CA LEU A 422 8.82 -37.79 -5.94
C LEU A 422 7.29 -37.92 -6.07
N ALA A 423 6.56 -37.92 -4.95
CA ALA A 423 5.10 -37.99 -4.90
C ALA A 423 4.44 -36.62 -4.72
N THR A 424 5.20 -35.52 -4.52
CA THR A 424 4.64 -34.19 -4.32
C THR A 424 3.90 -33.70 -5.57
N ARG A 425 2.65 -33.29 -5.40
CA ARG A 425 1.77 -32.81 -6.45
C ARG A 425 1.60 -31.28 -6.41
N PRO A 426 1.11 -30.65 -7.50
CA PRO A 426 0.81 -29.22 -7.51
C PRO A 426 -0.12 -28.75 -6.40
N GLU A 427 -1.19 -29.49 -6.07
CA GLU A 427 -2.12 -29.13 -4.99
C GLU A 427 -1.47 -29.14 -3.60
N ASP A 428 -0.49 -30.03 -3.38
CA ASP A 428 0.27 -30.12 -2.12
C ASP A 428 1.08 -28.84 -1.90
N THR A 429 1.77 -28.39 -2.94
CA THR A 429 2.56 -27.14 -2.88
C THR A 429 1.64 -25.91 -2.79
N TYR A 430 0.52 -25.90 -3.51
CA TYR A 430 -0.45 -24.81 -3.42
C TYR A 430 -1.01 -24.68 -1.99
N ARG A 431 -1.39 -25.79 -1.36
CA ARG A 431 -1.87 -25.81 0.04
C ARG A 431 -0.80 -25.27 0.99
N ALA A 432 0.43 -25.73 0.87
CA ALA A 432 1.54 -25.25 1.70
C ALA A 432 1.81 -23.75 1.54
N LEU A 433 1.60 -23.18 0.34
CA LEU A 433 1.71 -21.74 0.11
C LEU A 433 0.55 -20.95 0.74
N LEU A 434 -0.69 -21.47 0.72
CA LEU A 434 -1.81 -20.87 1.46
C LEU A 434 -1.50 -20.82 2.96
N GLU A 435 -1.03 -21.94 3.51
CA GLU A 435 -0.67 -22.08 4.93
C GLU A 435 0.50 -21.17 5.31
N ALA A 436 1.54 -21.08 4.47
CA ALA A 436 2.67 -20.18 4.69
C ALA A 436 2.23 -18.72 4.84
N THR A 437 1.27 -18.27 4.04
CA THR A 437 0.74 -16.89 4.18
C THR A 437 -0.02 -16.69 5.49
N ALA A 438 -0.75 -17.70 5.96
CA ALA A 438 -1.41 -17.65 7.26
C ALA A 438 -0.39 -17.63 8.42
N PHE A 439 0.70 -18.40 8.31
CA PHE A 439 1.80 -18.39 9.28
C PHE A 439 2.58 -17.07 9.29
N GLY A 440 2.76 -16.43 8.13
CA GLY A 440 3.28 -15.07 8.02
C GLY A 440 2.41 -14.07 8.79
N THR A 441 1.09 -14.09 8.58
CA THR A 441 0.15 -13.28 9.36
C THR A 441 0.19 -13.61 10.85
N ARG A 442 0.24 -14.89 11.24
CA ARG A 442 0.37 -15.28 12.65
C ARG A 442 1.62 -14.70 13.29
N THR A 443 2.74 -14.68 12.56
CA THR A 443 4.00 -14.09 13.04
C THR A 443 3.85 -12.59 13.31
N ILE A 444 3.10 -11.87 12.47
CA ILE A 444 2.76 -10.46 12.69
C ILE A 444 1.87 -10.30 13.93
N VAL A 445 0.81 -11.11 14.05
CA VAL A 445 -0.10 -11.10 15.21
C VAL A 445 0.65 -11.36 16.51
N ASP A 446 1.53 -12.36 16.53
CA ASP A 446 2.33 -12.71 17.69
C ASP A 446 3.33 -11.58 18.03
N ALA A 447 3.90 -10.90 17.03
CA ALA A 447 4.78 -9.75 17.28
C ALA A 447 4.04 -8.59 17.97
N PHE A 448 2.82 -8.24 17.52
CA PHE A 448 1.98 -7.24 18.18
C PHE A 448 1.68 -7.64 19.63
N ARG A 449 1.21 -8.87 19.85
CA ARG A 449 0.87 -9.38 21.19
C ARG A 449 2.07 -9.38 22.14
N ASN A 450 3.23 -9.82 21.66
CA ASN A 450 4.46 -9.85 22.45
C ASN A 450 4.97 -8.45 22.79
N ALA A 451 4.70 -7.45 21.95
CA ALA A 451 5.01 -6.05 22.21
C ALA A 451 3.98 -5.35 23.13
N GLY A 452 2.95 -6.06 23.59
CA GLY A 452 1.91 -5.50 24.47
C GLY A 452 0.71 -4.88 23.74
N VAL A 453 0.66 -4.96 22.41
CA VAL A 453 -0.48 -4.47 21.61
C VAL A 453 -1.53 -5.59 21.48
N PRO A 454 -2.72 -5.45 22.07
CA PRO A 454 -3.71 -6.51 22.07
C PRO A 454 -4.34 -6.69 20.68
N VAL A 455 -4.36 -7.92 20.17
CA VAL A 455 -5.12 -8.30 18.95
C VAL A 455 -6.33 -9.13 19.38
N LYS A 456 -7.52 -8.53 19.32
CA LYS A 456 -8.79 -9.07 19.84
C LYS A 456 -9.71 -9.57 18.73
N GLU A 457 -9.78 -8.84 17.63
CA GLU A 457 -10.61 -9.17 16.47
C GLU A 457 -9.74 -9.18 15.22
N PHE A 458 -10.06 -10.07 14.28
CA PHE A 458 -9.38 -10.15 13.00
C PHE A 458 -10.39 -10.01 11.87
N ILE A 459 -10.28 -8.93 11.12
CA ILE A 459 -11.20 -8.58 10.05
C ILE A 459 -10.43 -8.59 8.74
N VAL A 460 -10.95 -9.26 7.73
CA VAL A 460 -10.34 -9.33 6.41
C VAL A 460 -11.16 -8.54 5.40
N ALA A 461 -10.46 -7.75 4.60
CA ALA A 461 -10.97 -7.06 3.43
C ALA A 461 -10.16 -7.45 2.18
N GLY A 462 -10.62 -7.02 1.00
CA GLY A 462 -9.89 -7.20 -0.26
C GLY A 462 -10.33 -8.40 -1.10
N GLY A 463 -9.61 -8.66 -2.20
CA GLY A 463 -10.04 -9.59 -3.25
C GLY A 463 -9.94 -11.07 -2.88
N LEU A 464 -9.18 -11.44 -1.85
CA LEU A 464 -8.93 -12.84 -1.48
C LEU A 464 -10.07 -13.49 -0.66
N LEU A 465 -11.08 -12.73 -0.26
CA LEU A 465 -12.22 -13.17 0.53
C LEU A 465 -13.00 -14.34 -0.09
N LYS A 466 -12.98 -14.47 -1.43
CA LYS A 466 -13.66 -15.56 -2.15
C LYS A 466 -13.06 -16.94 -1.88
N ASN A 467 -11.82 -17.00 -1.39
CA ASN A 467 -11.16 -18.26 -1.03
C ASN A 467 -11.50 -18.66 0.41
N ARG A 468 -12.65 -19.32 0.58
CA ARG A 468 -13.13 -19.80 1.90
C ARG A 468 -12.13 -20.70 2.62
N LEU A 469 -11.38 -21.52 1.89
CA LEU A 469 -10.35 -22.37 2.46
C LEU A 469 -9.27 -21.49 3.11
N LEU A 470 -8.75 -20.50 2.38
CA LEU A 470 -7.76 -19.57 2.90
C LEU A 470 -8.26 -18.84 4.16
N MET A 471 -9.51 -18.37 4.17
CA MET A 471 -10.09 -17.70 5.34
C MET A 471 -10.15 -18.63 6.56
N GLN A 472 -10.56 -19.89 6.38
CA GLN A 472 -10.55 -20.86 7.48
C GLN A 472 -9.12 -21.19 7.94
N ILE A 473 -8.15 -21.34 7.02
CA ILE A 473 -6.74 -21.53 7.36
C ILE A 473 -6.22 -20.36 8.21
N TYR A 474 -6.54 -19.12 7.84
CA TYR A 474 -6.14 -17.93 8.60
C TYR A 474 -6.74 -17.94 10.01
N ALA A 475 -8.04 -18.25 10.15
CA ALA A 475 -8.69 -18.35 11.46
C ALA A 475 -8.03 -19.44 12.33
N ASP A 476 -7.86 -20.64 11.77
CA ASP A 476 -7.29 -21.79 12.49
C ASP A 476 -5.81 -21.56 12.85
N ALA A 477 -5.00 -21.04 11.93
CA ALA A 477 -3.57 -20.83 12.15
C ALA A 477 -3.31 -19.71 13.19
N THR A 478 -4.10 -18.63 13.17
CA THR A 478 -3.94 -17.50 14.11
C THR A 478 -4.63 -17.73 15.45
N GLY A 479 -5.55 -18.71 15.52
CA GLY A 479 -6.42 -18.94 16.67
C GLY A 479 -7.39 -17.77 16.94
N LEU A 480 -7.65 -16.93 15.93
CA LEU A 480 -8.54 -15.77 16.03
C LEU A 480 -9.83 -16.01 15.24
N GLN A 481 -10.96 -15.56 15.79
CA GLN A 481 -12.16 -15.41 14.99
C GLN A 481 -11.90 -14.39 13.90
N LEU A 482 -12.17 -14.80 12.66
CA LEU A 482 -11.99 -14.00 11.47
C LEU A 482 -13.36 -13.62 10.93
N SER A 483 -13.60 -12.34 10.67
CA SER A 483 -14.76 -11.87 9.90
C SER A 483 -14.31 -11.26 8.58
N THR A 484 -15.15 -11.33 7.55
CA THR A 484 -14.92 -10.59 6.31
C THR A 484 -15.64 -9.25 6.38
N ILE A 485 -15.13 -8.23 5.69
CA ILE A 485 -15.89 -6.99 5.48
C ILE A 485 -17.14 -7.29 4.63
N GLY A 486 -18.26 -6.60 4.90
CA GLY A 486 -19.49 -6.74 4.12
C GLY A 486 -19.56 -5.92 2.84
N SER A 487 -18.60 -5.00 2.64
CA SER A 487 -18.49 -4.17 1.42
C SER A 487 -17.56 -4.81 0.41
N GLU A 488 -17.97 -4.84 -0.86
CA GLU A 488 -17.10 -5.24 -1.96
C GLU A 488 -16.08 -4.13 -2.34
N GLN A 489 -16.29 -2.90 -1.84
CA GLN A 489 -15.50 -1.71 -2.14
C GLN A 489 -14.95 -1.05 -0.87
N GLY A 490 -14.39 -1.86 0.04
CA GLY A 490 -13.92 -1.44 1.37
C GLY A 490 -13.15 -0.11 1.40
N PRO A 491 -12.07 0.06 0.62
CA PRO A 491 -11.32 1.32 0.60
C PRO A 491 -12.18 2.52 0.16
N ALA A 492 -12.89 2.41 -0.97
CA ALA A 492 -13.74 3.50 -1.47
C ALA A 492 -14.88 3.86 -0.49
N LEU A 493 -15.51 2.88 0.16
CA LEU A 493 -16.48 3.14 1.24
C LEU A 493 -15.80 3.88 2.41
N GLY A 494 -14.58 3.49 2.75
CA GLY A 494 -13.74 4.16 3.73
C GLY A 494 -13.49 5.63 3.40
N SER A 495 -13.15 5.92 2.14
CA SER A 495 -13.03 7.28 1.63
C SER A 495 -14.35 8.03 1.76
N ALA A 496 -15.47 7.45 1.33
CA ALA A 496 -16.79 8.08 1.45
C ALA A 496 -17.15 8.43 2.91
N ILE A 497 -16.76 7.60 3.88
CA ILE A 497 -16.89 7.90 5.32
C ILE A 497 -16.11 9.17 5.70
N HIS A 498 -14.87 9.33 5.21
CA HIS A 498 -14.08 10.54 5.43
C HIS A 498 -14.70 11.77 4.74
N ALA A 499 -15.28 11.60 3.55
CA ALA A 499 -16.00 12.66 2.84
C ALA A 499 -17.21 13.16 3.65
N ALA A 500 -17.95 12.26 4.30
CA ALA A 500 -19.10 12.63 5.13
C ALA A 500 -18.68 13.44 6.38
N VAL A 501 -17.56 13.08 7.01
CA VAL A 501 -17.00 13.86 8.13
C VAL A 501 -16.52 15.23 7.65
N ALA A 502 -15.79 15.30 6.54
CA ALA A 502 -15.33 16.56 5.97
C ALA A 502 -16.50 17.49 5.55
N ALA A 503 -17.63 16.92 5.13
CA ALA A 503 -18.86 17.64 4.82
C ALA A 503 -19.66 18.08 6.07
N GLY A 504 -19.28 17.61 7.26
CA GLY A 504 -19.96 17.92 8.53
C GLY A 504 -21.26 17.14 8.75
N GLU A 505 -21.46 16.03 8.05
CA GLU A 505 -22.62 15.14 8.25
C GLU A 505 -22.51 14.32 9.55
N TYR A 506 -21.27 14.08 9.99
CA TYR A 506 -20.93 13.41 11.26
C TYR A 506 -19.81 14.20 11.96
N ALA A 507 -19.75 14.12 13.29
CA ALA A 507 -18.76 14.87 14.07
C ALA A 507 -17.34 14.33 13.91
N ASP A 508 -17.21 13.00 13.75
CA ASP A 508 -15.92 12.33 13.61
C ASP A 508 -16.04 10.99 12.85
N ILE A 509 -14.87 10.38 12.59
CA ILE A 509 -14.75 9.11 11.87
C ILE A 509 -15.44 7.96 12.62
N ARG A 510 -15.50 7.97 13.96
CA ARG A 510 -16.14 6.89 14.72
C ARG A 510 -17.65 6.94 14.55
N GLU A 511 -18.24 8.13 14.65
CA GLU A 511 -19.68 8.34 14.42
C GLU A 511 -20.08 7.96 12.99
N ALA A 512 -19.30 8.44 12.00
CA ALA A 512 -19.54 8.11 10.60
C ALA A 512 -19.39 6.61 10.33
N ALA A 513 -18.34 5.96 10.86
CA ALA A 513 -18.14 4.50 10.72
C ALA A 513 -19.28 3.69 11.34
N ALA A 514 -19.82 4.11 12.49
CA ALA A 514 -20.95 3.41 13.12
C ALA A 514 -22.20 3.41 12.23
N ALA A 515 -22.47 4.53 11.54
CA ALA A 515 -23.63 4.70 10.68
C ALA A 515 -23.43 4.15 9.25
N MET A 516 -22.24 4.34 8.68
CA MET A 516 -21.94 4.06 7.27
C MET A 516 -21.07 2.85 7.03
N GLY A 517 -20.35 2.36 8.05
CA GLY A 517 -19.53 1.16 7.91
C GLY A 517 -20.39 -0.05 7.54
N ALA A 518 -19.83 -0.95 6.74
CA ALA A 518 -20.51 -2.18 6.36
C ALA A 518 -20.68 -3.08 7.59
N GLU A 519 -21.82 -3.77 7.66
CA GLU A 519 -21.98 -4.87 8.60
C GLU A 519 -20.99 -6.00 8.25
N PRO A 520 -20.49 -6.77 9.23
CA PRO A 520 -19.62 -7.90 8.97
C PRO A 520 -20.26 -8.91 7.99
N GLY A 521 -19.44 -9.44 7.08
CA GLY A 521 -19.80 -10.50 6.16
C GLY A 521 -19.72 -11.89 6.81
N GLU A 522 -19.00 -12.81 6.17
CA GLU A 522 -18.86 -14.17 6.68
C GLU A 522 -17.96 -14.22 7.91
N VAL A 523 -18.25 -15.15 8.83
CA VAL A 523 -17.46 -15.37 10.04
C VAL A 523 -16.87 -16.78 10.02
N TYR A 524 -15.57 -16.86 10.24
CA TYR A 524 -14.77 -18.07 10.31
C TYR A 524 -14.28 -18.22 11.75
N THR A 525 -14.75 -19.27 12.42
CA THR A 525 -14.36 -19.56 13.80
C THR A 525 -13.27 -20.62 13.80
N PRO A 526 -12.16 -20.43 14.54
CA PRO A 526 -11.10 -21.42 14.65
C PRO A 526 -11.65 -22.76 15.11
N ILE A 527 -11.30 -23.81 14.38
CA ILE A 527 -11.66 -25.19 14.70
C ILE A 527 -10.57 -25.73 15.65
N PRO A 528 -10.88 -26.12 16.91
CA PRO A 528 -9.84 -26.44 17.90
C PRO A 528 -8.83 -27.51 17.44
N GLU A 529 -9.31 -28.58 16.81
CA GLU A 529 -8.45 -29.62 16.27
C GLU A 529 -7.56 -29.14 15.10
N ASN A 530 -8.03 -28.18 14.29
CA ASN A 530 -7.20 -27.58 13.24
C ASN A 530 -6.16 -26.63 13.84
N VAL A 531 -6.53 -25.85 14.85
CA VAL A 531 -5.60 -24.95 15.57
C VAL A 531 -4.44 -25.77 16.11
N ALA A 532 -4.71 -26.91 16.77
CA ALA A 532 -3.66 -27.79 17.29
C ALA A 532 -2.74 -28.34 16.20
N ALA A 533 -3.30 -28.73 15.04
CA ALA A 533 -2.50 -29.22 13.91
C ALA A 533 -1.64 -28.10 13.28
N TYR A 534 -2.18 -26.89 13.13
CA TYR A 534 -1.42 -25.74 12.64
C TYR A 534 -0.40 -25.22 13.65
N ASP A 535 -0.63 -25.37 14.96
CA ASP A 535 0.36 -25.04 15.98
C ASP A 535 1.64 -25.87 15.82
N GLU A 536 1.49 -27.17 15.51
CA GLU A 536 2.63 -28.06 15.22
C GLU A 536 3.39 -27.59 13.97
N LEU A 537 2.69 -27.38 12.86
CA LEU A 537 3.30 -26.90 11.60
C LEU A 537 3.92 -25.50 11.76
N PHE A 538 3.31 -24.64 12.58
CA PHE A 538 3.81 -23.28 12.82
C PHE A 538 5.13 -23.29 13.59
N GLN A 539 5.39 -24.27 14.46
CA GLN A 539 6.70 -24.37 15.10
C GLN A 539 7.80 -24.66 14.08
N GLU A 540 7.54 -25.53 13.10
CA GLU A 540 8.48 -25.81 12.01
C GLU A 540 8.66 -24.60 11.09
N TYR A 541 7.56 -23.92 10.73
CA TYR A 541 7.61 -22.64 10.02
C TYR A 541 8.49 -21.63 10.76
N LYS A 542 8.28 -21.45 12.06
CA LYS A 542 9.02 -20.50 12.90
C LYS A 542 10.50 -20.86 13.00
N ALA A 543 10.83 -22.14 13.13
CA ALA A 543 12.22 -22.60 13.15
C ALA A 543 12.95 -22.25 11.84
N LEU A 544 12.31 -22.49 10.68
CA LEU A 544 12.86 -22.13 9.38
C LEU A 544 12.90 -20.62 9.15
N HIS A 545 11.85 -19.91 9.57
CA HIS A 545 11.75 -18.46 9.54
C HIS A 545 12.93 -17.82 10.28
N ASP A 546 13.19 -18.21 11.53
CA ASP A 546 14.27 -17.61 12.31
C ASP A 546 15.65 -18.08 11.80
N TYR A 547 15.79 -19.32 11.36
CA TYR A 547 17.04 -19.83 10.81
C TYR A 547 17.50 -19.06 9.57
N PHE A 548 16.61 -18.83 8.61
CA PHE A 548 16.95 -18.11 7.38
C PHE A 548 16.82 -16.59 7.50
N GLY A 549 15.96 -16.09 8.38
CA GLY A 549 15.62 -14.67 8.49
C GLY A 549 16.31 -13.90 9.61
N ARG A 550 16.91 -14.58 10.61
CA ARG A 550 17.55 -13.94 11.77
C ARG A 550 19.03 -14.32 11.96
N GLY A 551 19.75 -14.54 10.86
CA GLY A 551 21.19 -14.75 10.87
C GLY A 551 21.67 -16.16 11.23
N GLY A 552 20.77 -17.15 11.27
CA GLY A 552 21.19 -18.56 11.36
C GLY A 552 21.93 -19.02 10.10
N ASN A 553 21.47 -18.56 8.92
CA ASN A 553 22.14 -18.78 7.63
C ASN A 553 21.68 -17.81 6.53
N ASP A 554 22.55 -16.88 6.13
CA ASP A 554 22.26 -15.87 5.09
C ASP A 554 22.42 -16.40 3.65
N VAL A 555 22.00 -17.65 3.39
CA VAL A 555 22.14 -18.26 2.06
C VAL A 555 21.37 -17.49 0.99
N MET A 556 20.22 -16.93 1.35
CA MET A 556 19.35 -16.17 0.43
C MET A 556 20.05 -14.89 -0.07
N HIS A 557 20.65 -14.09 0.82
CA HIS A 557 21.46 -12.92 0.47
C HIS A 557 22.65 -13.30 -0.41
N ARG A 558 23.36 -14.38 -0.05
CA ARG A 558 24.49 -14.87 -0.86
C ARG A 558 24.05 -15.28 -2.26
N LEU A 559 22.89 -15.94 -2.40
CA LEU A 559 22.32 -16.32 -3.70
C LEU A 559 21.94 -15.08 -4.53
N LYS A 560 21.29 -14.07 -3.93
CA LYS A 560 21.01 -12.78 -4.60
C LYS A 560 22.29 -12.08 -5.04
N ALA A 561 23.33 -12.07 -4.20
CA ALA A 561 24.63 -11.52 -4.56
C ALA A 561 25.29 -12.28 -5.72
N ILE A 562 25.23 -13.63 -5.72
CA ILE A 562 25.69 -14.46 -6.85
C ILE A 562 24.92 -14.13 -8.12
N GLN A 563 23.59 -14.04 -8.05
CA GLN A 563 22.73 -13.69 -9.18
C GLN A 563 23.12 -12.34 -9.78
N ARG A 564 23.29 -11.30 -8.95
CA ARG A 564 23.73 -9.96 -9.39
C ARG A 564 25.11 -9.99 -10.07
N ARG A 565 26.07 -10.72 -9.51
CA ARG A 565 27.41 -10.88 -10.11
C ARG A 565 27.35 -11.61 -11.45
N ALA A 566 26.55 -12.67 -11.56
CA ALA A 566 26.37 -13.43 -12.79
C ALA A 566 25.72 -12.56 -13.88
N ALA A 567 24.65 -11.83 -13.56
CA ALA A 567 23.96 -10.95 -14.50
C ALA A 567 24.88 -9.86 -15.09
N ARG A 568 25.75 -9.26 -14.26
CA ARG A 568 26.77 -8.30 -14.71
C ARG A 568 27.81 -8.90 -15.66
N THR A 569 28.09 -10.20 -15.52
CA THR A 569 29.08 -10.90 -16.35
C THR A 569 28.51 -11.32 -17.72
N VAL A 570 27.19 -11.55 -17.80
CA VAL A 570 26.48 -11.94 -19.04
C VAL A 570 26.16 -10.74 -19.95
N LEU A 571 26.24 -9.51 -19.43
CA LEU A 571 26.05 -8.26 -20.19
C LEU A 571 27.37 -7.49 -20.50
N PRO A 572 28.39 -8.06 -21.17
CA PRO A 572 29.46 -7.25 -21.74
C PRO A 572 29.02 -6.75 -23.13
N GLY A 573 28.60 -5.48 -23.28
CA GLY A 573 28.28 -5.01 -24.63
C GLY A 573 27.64 -3.63 -24.88
N THR A 574 27.34 -2.78 -23.89
CA THR A 574 26.91 -1.39 -24.17
C THR A 574 27.72 -0.38 -23.36
N GLY A 575 28.94 -0.16 -23.85
CA GLY A 575 29.92 0.90 -23.67
C GLY A 575 29.84 1.92 -22.53
N ALA A 576 30.94 2.02 -21.77
CA ALA A 576 31.63 3.29 -21.54
C ALA A 576 33.15 3.04 -21.57
N GLY A 577 33.86 3.91 -22.27
CA GLY A 577 35.25 3.73 -22.71
C GLY A 577 36.32 3.76 -21.61
N SER A 578 37.50 3.34 -22.04
CA SER A 578 38.75 3.29 -21.29
C SER A 578 39.08 4.59 -20.55
N ALA A 579 39.35 4.49 -19.25
CA ALA A 579 40.27 5.38 -18.57
C ALA A 579 41.53 4.58 -18.22
N ALA A 580 42.64 5.01 -18.78
CA ALA A 580 43.95 4.39 -18.67
C ALA A 580 44.47 4.43 -17.22
N GLU A 581 44.94 3.29 -16.72
CA GLU A 581 45.86 3.22 -15.58
C GLU A 581 47.24 3.72 -16.02
N THR A 582 47.64 4.89 -15.52
CA THR A 582 49.05 5.28 -15.49
C THR A 582 49.74 4.63 -14.30
N ALA A 583 50.57 3.64 -14.58
CA ALA A 583 51.58 3.12 -13.68
C ALA A 583 52.62 4.23 -13.36
N VAL A 584 52.98 4.35 -12.08
CA VAL A 584 54.22 5.00 -11.65
C VAL A 584 55.07 3.94 -10.96
N GLU A 585 56.09 3.48 -11.68
CA GLU A 585 57.27 2.82 -11.11
C GLU A 585 58.02 3.80 -10.20
N VAL A 586 58.42 3.35 -9.02
CA VAL A 586 59.61 3.90 -8.35
C VAL A 586 60.47 2.72 -7.89
N SER A 587 61.58 2.54 -8.60
CA SER A 587 62.73 1.77 -8.16
C SER A 587 63.57 2.59 -7.17
N ALA A 588 63.82 2.04 -5.98
CA ALA A 588 65.09 2.02 -5.24
C ALA A 588 64.89 1.39 -3.87
#